data_AF-A0AB33Z675-F1
#
_entry.id   AF-A0AB33Z675-F1
#
_cell.length_a   1.000
_cell.length_b   1.000
_cell.length_c   1.000
_cell.angle_alpha   90.00
_cell.angle_beta   90.00
_cell.angle_gamma   90.00
#
_symmetry.space_group_name_H-M   'P 1'
#
loop_
_entity.id
_entity.type
_entity.pdbx_description
1 polymer ?
#
loop_
_entity_poly.entity_id
_entity_poly.type
_entity_poly.pdbx_seq_one_letter_code
_entity_poly.pdbx_strand_id
1 'polypeptide(L)'
;MDTARFIRNFSLFKEALQKQNFNNKDLNTTSMQAALQSEQLALSEEAQDLQIEQLRAKMQIDFLSMQANLQNAKAETLNKLIQCQSMLKSLKDNAMINRANAFVSLLQVQANAANGITESNFEAAFKIIAQIGSEYNQITVNNNGNGSVSVQEKEQTNELKTILNNLSKELDKLNEQSEINSIQVFSDKLEVLKDAPIKLWGFSTLSNANEGFYNEANEIIASGSVCLFKSDKVGKHTITFRASNNKTRLAKSITISVVANKLKERTS
;
A
#
# COMPACT_ATOMS: atom_id res chain seq x y z
N MET A 1 -27.98 -28.55 15.62
CA MET A 1 -29.45 -28.45 15.66
C MET A 1 -29.81 -27.90 17.01
N ASP A 2 -30.32 -26.69 17.04
CA ASP A 2 -30.78 -26.06 18.29
C ASP A 2 -32.21 -26.52 18.56
N THR A 3 -32.35 -27.44 19.53
CA THR A 3 -33.64 -28.06 19.86
C THR A 3 -34.67 -27.02 20.32
N ALA A 4 -34.24 -25.93 20.95
CA ALA A 4 -35.14 -24.88 21.41
C ALA A 4 -35.69 -24.04 20.24
N ARG A 5 -34.85 -23.72 19.25
CA ARG A 5 -35.26 -23.00 18.04
C ARG A 5 -36.22 -23.84 17.18
N PHE A 6 -35.94 -25.13 17.05
CA PHE A 6 -36.83 -26.08 16.37
C PHE A 6 -38.22 -26.15 17.03
N ILE A 7 -38.28 -26.33 18.36
CA ILE A 7 -39.55 -26.42 19.10
C ILE A 7 -40.35 -25.12 18.95
N ARG A 8 -39.70 -23.96 19.01
CA ARG A 8 -40.34 -22.65 18.82
C ARG A 8 -40.93 -22.50 17.43
N ASN A 9 -40.17 -22.83 16.38
CA ASN A 9 -40.62 -22.73 15.00
C ASN A 9 -41.76 -23.71 14.72
N PHE A 10 -41.66 -24.94 15.24
CA PHE A 10 -42.74 -25.92 15.16
C PHE A 10 -44.04 -25.40 15.78
N SER A 11 -43.98 -24.82 16.99
CA SER A 11 -45.16 -24.24 17.65
C SER A 11 -45.75 -23.08 16.85
N LEU A 12 -44.91 -22.19 16.31
CA LEU A 12 -45.32 -21.06 15.48
C LEU A 12 -46.02 -21.49 14.19
N PHE A 13 -45.45 -22.46 13.46
CA PHE A 13 -46.08 -22.98 12.24
C PHE A 13 -47.38 -23.71 12.55
N LYS A 14 -47.42 -24.46 13.66
CA LYS A 14 -48.63 -25.15 14.11
C LYS A 14 -49.75 -24.17 14.42
N GLU A 15 -49.48 -23.10 15.16
CA GLU A 15 -50.46 -22.03 15.47
C GLU A 15 -50.91 -21.26 14.22
N ALA A 16 -50.00 -20.99 13.29
CA ALA A 16 -50.32 -20.31 12.04
C ALA A 16 -51.20 -21.16 11.11
N LEU A 17 -50.89 -22.46 11.01
CA LEU A 17 -51.62 -23.41 10.17
C LEU A 17 -52.95 -23.85 10.80
N GLN A 18 -53.10 -23.78 12.13
CA GLN A 18 -54.38 -24.07 12.82
C GLN A 18 -55.50 -23.11 12.41
N LYS A 19 -55.17 -21.94 11.89
CA LYS A 19 -56.15 -20.97 11.35
C LYS A 19 -56.69 -21.37 9.98
N GLN A 20 -56.08 -22.35 9.31
CA GLN A 20 -56.58 -22.96 8.08
C GLN A 20 -57.11 -24.36 8.43
N ASN A 21 -58.26 -24.77 7.89
CA ASN A 21 -58.96 -26.02 8.19
C ASN A 21 -58.18 -27.30 7.78
N PHE A 22 -57.02 -27.56 8.38
CA PHE A 22 -56.25 -28.77 8.18
C PHE A 22 -56.66 -29.86 9.19
N ASN A 23 -56.54 -31.12 8.77
CA ASN A 23 -56.60 -32.28 9.67
C ASN A 23 -55.38 -32.26 10.62
N ASN A 24 -55.55 -32.64 11.89
CA ASN A 24 -54.49 -32.69 12.91
C ASN A 24 -53.24 -33.48 12.47
N LYS A 25 -53.41 -34.53 11.66
CA LYS A 25 -52.28 -35.32 11.14
C LYS A 25 -51.44 -34.51 10.13
N ASP A 26 -52.10 -33.89 9.16
CA ASP A 26 -51.45 -33.11 8.10
C ASP A 26 -50.86 -31.81 8.64
N LEU A 27 -51.53 -31.20 9.62
CA LEU A 27 -51.05 -30.02 10.31
C LEU A 27 -49.72 -30.27 11.06
N ASN A 28 -49.60 -31.38 11.78
CA ASN A 28 -48.37 -31.72 12.49
C ASN A 28 -47.23 -32.11 11.53
N THR A 29 -47.51 -32.84 10.44
CA THR A 29 -46.47 -33.22 9.46
C THR A 29 -45.95 -32.01 8.68
N THR A 30 -46.84 -31.13 8.22
CA THR A 30 -46.45 -29.89 7.52
C THR A 30 -45.71 -28.92 8.46
N SER A 31 -46.16 -28.77 9.71
CA SER A 31 -45.45 -27.93 10.69
C SER A 31 -44.05 -28.48 11.02
N MET A 32 -43.91 -29.80 11.08
CA MET A 32 -42.61 -30.45 11.31
C MET A 32 -41.67 -30.26 10.12
N GLN A 33 -42.14 -30.44 8.88
CA GLN A 33 -41.34 -30.17 7.68
C GLN A 33 -40.93 -28.70 7.58
N ALA A 34 -41.85 -27.76 7.87
CA ALA A 34 -41.55 -26.33 7.87
C ALA A 34 -40.51 -25.96 8.94
N ALA A 35 -40.63 -26.53 10.15
CA ALA A 35 -39.65 -26.32 11.21
C ALA A 35 -38.26 -26.88 10.85
N LEU A 36 -38.20 -28.07 10.21
CA LEU A 36 -36.95 -28.65 9.74
C LEU A 36 -36.31 -27.82 8.62
N GLN A 37 -37.08 -27.35 7.64
CA GLN A 37 -36.58 -26.48 6.58
C GLN A 37 -36.09 -25.13 7.14
N SER A 38 -36.81 -24.57 8.11
CA SER A 38 -36.38 -23.34 8.77
C SER A 38 -35.06 -23.53 9.53
N GLU A 39 -34.83 -24.69 10.13
CA GLU A 39 -33.56 -25.00 10.80
C GLU A 39 -32.42 -25.21 9.79
N GLN A 40 -32.70 -25.87 8.65
CA GLN A 40 -31.73 -26.00 7.56
C GLN A 40 -31.33 -24.63 6.99
N LEU A 41 -32.29 -23.71 6.83
CA LEU A 41 -32.02 -22.34 6.40
C LEU A 41 -31.17 -21.61 7.44
N ALA A 42 -31.51 -21.71 8.73
CA ALA A 42 -30.72 -21.09 9.80
C ALA A 42 -29.27 -21.59 9.84
N LEU A 43 -29.04 -22.89 9.66
CA LEU A 43 -27.70 -23.47 9.56
C LEU A 43 -26.95 -22.96 8.33
N SER A 44 -27.66 -22.78 7.21
CA SER A 44 -27.07 -22.21 5.99
C SER A 44 -26.70 -20.74 6.16
N GLU A 45 -27.52 -19.96 6.87
CA GLU A 45 -27.22 -18.55 7.21
C GLU A 45 -25.98 -18.46 8.11
N GLU A 46 -25.88 -19.30 9.14
CA GLU A 46 -24.71 -19.34 10.03
C GLU A 46 -23.42 -19.73 9.28
N ALA A 47 -23.51 -20.71 8.37
CA ALA A 47 -22.40 -21.08 7.51
C ALA A 47 -21.97 -19.93 6.57
N GLN A 48 -22.93 -19.18 6.03
CA GLN A 48 -22.66 -18.01 5.20
C GLN A 48 -22.01 -16.87 6.00
N ASP A 49 -22.50 -16.60 7.21
CA ASP A 49 -21.90 -15.60 8.11
C ASP A 49 -20.44 -15.96 8.45
N LEU A 50 -20.16 -17.24 8.72
CA LEU A 50 -18.81 -17.71 8.95
C LEU A 50 -17.91 -17.51 7.73
N GLN A 51 -18.41 -17.82 6.53
CA GLN A 51 -17.67 -17.59 5.28
C GLN A 51 -17.36 -16.11 5.05
N ILE A 52 -18.30 -15.22 5.39
CA ILE A 52 -18.11 -13.77 5.29
C ILE A 52 -17.01 -13.30 6.25
N GLU A 53 -16.99 -13.76 7.51
CA GLU A 53 -15.91 -13.45 8.45
C GLU A 53 -14.56 -14.05 8.02
N GLN A 54 -14.54 -15.26 7.44
CA GLN A 54 -13.32 -15.82 6.86
C GLN A 54 -12.80 -14.99 5.68
N LEU A 55 -13.69 -14.53 4.80
CA LEU A 55 -13.33 -13.64 3.69
C LEU A 55 -12.78 -12.32 4.22
N ARG A 56 -13.40 -11.74 5.24
CA ARG A 56 -12.92 -10.55 5.93
C ARG A 56 -11.50 -10.74 6.47
N ALA A 57 -11.27 -11.80 7.23
CA ALA A 57 -9.96 -12.10 7.80
C ALA A 57 -8.90 -12.31 6.70
N LYS A 58 -9.27 -13.01 5.62
CA LYS A 58 -8.41 -13.19 4.45
C LYS A 58 -8.05 -11.86 3.79
N MET A 59 -9.03 -10.98 3.54
CA MET A 59 -8.77 -9.65 2.97
C MET A 59 -7.82 -8.83 3.86
N GLN A 60 -7.97 -8.92 5.18
CA GLN A 60 -7.07 -8.26 6.13
C GLN A 60 -5.65 -8.82 6.04
N ILE A 61 -5.48 -10.14 5.97
CA ILE A 61 -4.17 -10.80 5.79
C ILE A 61 -3.55 -10.41 4.45
N ASP A 62 -4.31 -10.47 3.35
CA ASP A 62 -3.83 -10.13 2.01
C ASP A 62 -3.36 -8.67 1.96
N PHE A 63 -4.09 -7.77 2.61
CA PHE A 63 -3.70 -6.36 2.71
C PHE A 63 -2.39 -6.15 3.48
N LEU A 64 -2.26 -6.78 4.65
CA LEU A 64 -1.03 -6.71 5.45
C LEU A 64 0.16 -7.37 4.74
N SER A 65 -0.08 -8.48 4.02
CA SER A 65 0.92 -9.17 3.23
C SER A 65 1.42 -8.31 2.06
N MET A 66 0.51 -7.68 1.32
CA MET A 66 0.85 -6.76 0.23
C MET A 66 1.66 -5.57 0.74
N GLN A 67 1.32 -5.07 1.93
CA GLN A 67 2.06 -4.02 2.61
C GLN A 67 3.47 -4.46 3.04
N ALA A 68 3.61 -5.66 3.61
CA ALA A 68 4.92 -6.23 3.96
C ALA A 68 5.80 -6.46 2.71
N ASN A 69 5.22 -6.96 1.63
CA ASN A 69 5.92 -7.14 0.35
C ASN A 69 6.39 -5.80 -0.23
N LEU A 70 5.57 -4.74 -0.15
CA LEU A 70 5.97 -3.40 -0.56
C LEU A 70 7.18 -2.89 0.24
N GLN A 71 7.19 -3.12 1.56
CA GLN A 71 8.33 -2.75 2.41
C GLN A 71 9.59 -3.57 2.09
N ASN A 72 9.45 -4.87 1.82
CA ASN A 72 10.58 -5.71 1.40
C ASN A 72 11.16 -5.24 0.06
N ALA A 73 10.32 -4.96 -0.95
CA ALA A 73 10.77 -4.44 -2.24
C ALA A 73 11.47 -3.07 -2.11
N LYS A 74 10.97 -2.22 -1.21
CA LYS A 74 11.60 -0.95 -0.85
C LYS A 74 13.01 -1.15 -0.26
N ALA A 75 13.14 -2.05 0.72
CA ALA A 75 14.42 -2.37 1.34
C ALA A 75 15.42 -2.96 0.34
N GLU A 76 14.96 -3.84 -0.57
CA GLU A 76 15.80 -4.42 -1.61
C GLU A 76 16.29 -3.35 -2.61
N THR A 77 15.40 -2.43 -3.00
CA THR A 77 15.76 -1.32 -3.90
C THR A 77 16.79 -0.41 -3.24
N LEU A 78 16.63 -0.08 -1.96
CA LEU A 78 17.62 0.69 -1.20
C LEU A 78 18.97 -0.02 -1.13
N ASN A 79 18.99 -1.33 -0.88
CA ASN A 79 20.23 -2.11 -0.87
C ASN A 79 20.94 -2.07 -2.24
N LYS A 80 20.20 -2.19 -3.34
CA LYS A 80 20.75 -2.06 -4.70
C LYS A 80 21.33 -0.66 -4.94
N LEU A 81 20.66 0.41 -4.50
CA LEU A 81 21.17 1.79 -4.61
C LEU A 81 22.49 1.97 -3.83
N ILE A 82 22.57 1.45 -2.61
CA ILE A 82 23.79 1.49 -1.79
C ILE A 82 24.93 0.73 -2.50
N GLN A 83 24.65 -0.44 -3.07
CA GLN A 83 25.64 -1.22 -3.83
C GLN A 83 26.13 -0.45 -5.06
N CYS A 84 25.22 0.14 -5.85
CA CYS A 84 25.59 0.97 -7.00
C CYS A 84 26.47 2.14 -6.58
N GLN A 85 26.12 2.85 -5.50
CA GLN A 85 26.91 3.97 -4.99
C GLN A 85 28.32 3.53 -4.53
N SER A 86 28.41 2.37 -3.86
CA SER A 86 29.69 1.79 -3.47
C SER A 86 30.54 1.40 -4.69
N MET A 87 29.92 0.84 -5.73
CA MET A 87 30.60 0.49 -6.97
C MET A 87 31.14 1.72 -7.69
N LEU A 88 30.37 2.81 -7.77
CA LEU A 88 30.83 4.09 -8.34
C LEU A 88 32.03 4.65 -7.59
N LYS A 89 31.97 4.62 -6.24
CA LYS A 89 33.10 5.06 -5.41
C LYS A 89 34.35 4.23 -5.69
N SER A 90 34.21 2.91 -5.73
CA SER A 90 35.31 1.99 -6.06
C SER A 90 35.89 2.24 -7.46
N LEU A 91 35.05 2.46 -8.47
CA LEU A 91 35.49 2.80 -9.82
C LEU A 91 36.28 4.11 -9.84
N LYS A 92 35.82 5.14 -9.12
CA LYS A 92 36.53 6.42 -9.00
C LYS A 92 37.88 6.26 -8.30
N ASP A 93 37.92 5.51 -7.20
CA ASP A 93 39.14 5.26 -6.45
C ASP A 93 40.16 4.50 -7.33
N ASN A 94 39.72 3.46 -8.06
CA ASN A 94 40.55 2.72 -9.00
C ASN A 94 41.10 3.61 -10.13
N ALA A 95 40.27 4.50 -10.68
CA ALA A 95 40.72 5.41 -11.72
C ALA A 95 41.76 6.42 -11.21
N MET A 96 41.60 6.92 -9.97
CA MET A 96 42.59 7.80 -9.33
C MET A 96 43.90 7.07 -9.01
N ILE A 97 43.85 5.80 -8.58
CA ILE A 97 45.04 4.97 -8.38
C ILE A 97 45.79 4.78 -9.70
N ASN A 98 45.08 4.45 -10.78
CA ASN A 98 45.69 4.28 -12.10
C ASN A 98 46.32 5.58 -12.62
N ARG A 99 45.67 6.72 -12.37
CA ARG A 99 46.23 8.04 -12.67
C ARG A 99 47.52 8.29 -11.90
N ALA A 100 47.54 8.02 -10.60
CA ALA A 100 48.73 8.21 -9.77
C ALA A 100 49.88 7.30 -10.25
N ASN A 101 49.60 6.04 -10.55
CA ASN A 101 50.58 5.09 -11.10
C ASN A 101 51.16 5.59 -12.42
N ALA A 102 50.32 6.08 -13.33
CA ALA A 102 50.76 6.61 -14.62
C ALA A 102 51.62 7.89 -14.45
N PHE A 103 51.30 8.78 -13.51
CA PHE A 103 52.15 9.93 -13.20
C PHE A 103 53.51 9.53 -12.63
N VAL A 104 53.54 8.55 -11.72
CA VAL A 104 54.81 8.02 -11.19
C VAL A 104 55.65 7.44 -12.33
N SER A 105 55.06 6.68 -13.24
CA SER A 105 55.77 6.15 -14.42
C SER A 105 56.27 7.27 -15.34
N LEU A 106 55.47 8.32 -15.59
CA LEU A 106 55.89 9.47 -16.40
C LEU A 106 57.11 10.17 -15.78
N LEU A 107 57.09 10.38 -14.46
CA LEU A 107 58.20 11.00 -13.73
C LEU A 107 59.46 10.13 -13.75
N GLN A 108 59.32 8.81 -13.62
CA GLN A 108 60.45 7.87 -13.73
C GLN A 108 61.08 7.88 -15.12
N VAL A 109 60.26 7.95 -16.17
CA VAL A 109 60.74 8.02 -17.56
C VAL A 109 61.45 9.34 -17.82
N GLN A 110 60.93 10.47 -17.30
CA GLN A 110 61.60 11.77 -17.35
C GLN A 110 62.95 11.76 -16.61
N ALA A 111 63.01 11.16 -15.42
CA ALA A 111 64.21 11.13 -14.59
C ALA A 111 65.33 10.25 -15.18
N ASN A 112 64.98 9.20 -15.94
CA ASN A 112 65.94 8.25 -16.53
C ASN A 112 66.28 8.53 -18.01
N ALA A 113 65.65 9.51 -18.66
CA ALA A 113 65.89 9.82 -20.07
C ALA A 113 67.25 10.50 -20.28
N ALA A 114 68.25 9.73 -20.75
CA ALA A 114 69.60 10.23 -21.03
C ALA A 114 69.66 11.31 -22.14
N ASN A 115 68.69 11.31 -23.06
CA ASN A 115 68.42 12.39 -24.00
C ASN A 115 67.05 12.97 -23.65
N GLY A 116 67.03 14.16 -23.03
CA GLY A 116 65.85 14.74 -22.40
C GLY A 116 64.59 14.66 -23.26
N ILE A 117 63.49 14.22 -22.65
CA ILE A 117 62.17 14.24 -23.27
C ILE A 117 61.84 15.69 -23.62
N THR A 118 61.41 15.94 -24.85
CA THR A 118 60.96 17.26 -25.28
C THR A 118 59.78 17.70 -24.41
N GLU A 119 59.80 18.95 -23.94
CA GLU A 119 58.76 19.54 -23.07
C GLU A 119 57.34 19.27 -23.60
N SER A 120 57.15 19.36 -24.92
CA SER A 120 55.91 19.05 -25.62
C SER A 120 55.39 17.62 -25.41
N ASN A 121 56.27 16.61 -25.44
CA ASN A 121 55.89 15.20 -25.26
C ASN A 121 55.53 14.90 -23.80
N PHE A 122 56.25 15.53 -22.86
CA PHE A 122 55.95 15.42 -21.44
C PHE A 122 54.61 16.09 -21.11
N GLU A 123 54.37 17.29 -21.66
CA GLU A 123 53.11 18.02 -21.49
C GLU A 123 51.92 17.24 -22.06
N ALA A 124 52.07 16.65 -23.25
CA ALA A 124 51.04 15.80 -23.86
C ALA A 124 50.71 14.57 -23.00
N ALA A 125 51.73 13.84 -22.52
CA ALA A 125 51.53 12.69 -21.64
C ALA A 125 50.91 13.08 -20.30
N PHE A 126 51.35 14.19 -19.70
CA PHE A 126 50.78 14.74 -18.47
C PHE A 126 49.30 15.08 -18.65
N LYS A 127 48.91 15.73 -19.76
CA LYS A 127 47.52 16.04 -20.08
C LYS A 127 46.65 14.79 -20.21
N ILE A 128 47.15 13.77 -20.92
CA ILE A 128 46.44 12.49 -21.11
C ILE A 128 46.25 11.76 -19.77
N ILE A 129 47.29 11.68 -18.95
CA ILE A 129 47.20 11.02 -17.64
C ILE A 129 46.30 11.83 -16.69
N ALA A 130 46.38 13.15 -16.74
CA ALA A 130 45.54 14.02 -15.93
C ALA A 130 44.05 13.95 -16.28
N GLN A 131 43.71 13.44 -17.47
CA GLN A 131 42.34 13.12 -17.87
C GLN A 131 41.83 11.78 -17.29
N ILE A 132 42.71 10.85 -16.87
CA ILE A 132 42.31 9.55 -16.30
C ILE A 132 41.58 9.74 -14.97
N GLY A 133 40.40 9.12 -14.83
CA GLY A 133 39.59 9.23 -13.61
C GLY A 133 38.99 10.61 -13.38
N SER A 134 39.14 11.51 -14.34
CA SER A 134 38.61 12.84 -14.27
C SER A 134 37.62 13.04 -15.41
N GLU A 135 36.43 13.51 -15.08
CA GLU A 135 35.40 13.85 -16.08
C GLU A 135 35.66 15.25 -16.68
N TYR A 136 36.94 15.62 -16.89
CA TYR A 136 37.32 16.93 -17.43
C TYR A 136 37.43 16.88 -18.94
N ASN A 137 36.71 17.77 -19.62
CA ASN A 137 36.95 18.04 -21.03
C ASN A 137 38.09 19.06 -21.13
N GLN A 138 39.28 18.58 -21.48
CA GLN A 138 40.51 19.32 -21.80
C GLN A 138 41.15 20.16 -20.68
N ILE A 139 42.44 19.88 -20.47
CA ILE A 139 43.35 20.76 -19.73
C ILE A 139 43.89 21.78 -20.74
N THR A 140 43.37 23.00 -20.70
CA THR A 140 43.94 24.11 -21.48
C THR A 140 45.13 24.68 -20.72
N VAL A 141 46.34 24.41 -21.22
CA VAL A 141 47.57 25.08 -20.79
C VAL A 141 47.74 26.29 -21.69
N ASN A 142 47.63 27.49 -21.13
CA ASN A 142 47.92 28.71 -21.87
C ASN A 142 49.44 28.89 -21.96
N ASN A 143 49.98 28.74 -23.17
CA ASN A 143 51.41 28.96 -23.49
C ASN A 143 51.83 30.44 -23.52
N ASN A 144 51.29 31.27 -22.61
CA ASN A 144 51.71 32.66 -22.45
C ASN A 144 52.35 32.85 -21.06
N GLY A 145 53.62 32.47 -20.95
CA GLY A 145 54.64 33.06 -20.05
C GLY A 145 54.47 32.91 -18.53
N ASN A 146 53.29 32.58 -18.01
CA ASN A 146 53.05 32.31 -16.60
C ASN A 146 52.29 31.00 -16.50
N GLY A 147 52.94 29.96 -15.97
CA GLY A 147 52.46 28.58 -15.88
C GLY A 147 51.25 28.37 -14.96
N SER A 148 50.17 29.13 -15.15
CA SER A 148 48.89 28.89 -14.48
C SER A 148 48.08 27.89 -15.28
N VAL A 149 47.98 26.67 -14.77
CA VAL A 149 47.02 25.66 -15.26
C VAL A 149 45.65 26.02 -14.70
N SER A 150 44.73 26.53 -15.52
CA SER A 150 43.34 26.71 -15.10
C SER A 150 42.52 25.50 -15.56
N VAL A 151 42.03 24.72 -14.60
CA VAL A 151 41.10 23.62 -14.87
C VAL A 151 39.70 24.22 -14.95
N GLN A 152 39.08 24.21 -16.14
CA GLN A 152 37.65 24.49 -16.25
C GLN A 152 36.89 23.24 -15.81
N GLU A 153 36.34 23.28 -14.59
CA GLU A 153 35.26 22.39 -14.18
C GLU A 153 34.03 22.68 -15.06
N LYS A 154 33.70 21.77 -15.98
CA LYS A 154 32.33 21.74 -16.50
C LYS A 154 31.54 20.74 -15.67
N GLU A 155 30.42 21.22 -15.14
CA GLU A 155 29.31 20.39 -14.68
C GLU A 155 29.02 19.34 -15.75
N GLN A 156 29.33 18.07 -15.49
CA GLN A 156 28.97 17.01 -16.43
C GLN A 156 28.34 15.81 -15.74
N THR A 157 27.40 15.25 -16.48
CA THR A 157 26.93 13.86 -16.37
C THR A 157 26.49 13.45 -15.00
N ASN A 158 25.60 14.31 -14.51
CA ASN A 158 24.60 14.00 -13.53
C ASN A 158 23.72 12.80 -13.95
N GLU A 159 23.87 12.05 -15.04
CA GLU A 159 22.86 11.03 -15.42
C GLU A 159 22.70 9.94 -14.39
N LEU A 160 23.77 9.26 -13.98
CA LEU A 160 23.67 8.19 -13.00
C LEU A 160 23.42 8.74 -11.59
N LYS A 161 23.98 9.91 -11.27
CA LYS A 161 23.69 10.66 -10.02
C LYS A 161 22.26 11.22 -10.00
N THR A 162 21.68 11.54 -11.15
CA THR A 162 20.30 12.02 -11.36
C THR A 162 19.36 10.84 -11.36
N ILE A 163 19.74 9.68 -11.92
CA ILE A 163 19.00 8.43 -11.77
C ILE A 163 19.00 8.03 -10.29
N LEU A 164 20.14 8.11 -9.60
CA LEU A 164 20.24 7.81 -8.16
C LEU A 164 19.44 8.82 -7.32
N ASN A 165 19.52 10.12 -7.64
CA ASN A 165 18.74 11.16 -6.98
C ASN A 165 17.25 11.05 -7.30
N ASN A 166 16.88 10.66 -8.52
CA ASN A 166 15.50 10.45 -8.92
C ASN A 166 14.95 9.20 -8.24
N LEU A 167 15.71 8.10 -8.18
CA LEU A 167 15.35 6.90 -7.43
C LEU A 167 15.27 7.17 -5.93
N SER A 168 16.18 7.98 -5.38
CA SER A 168 16.12 8.40 -3.97
C SER A 168 14.91 9.31 -3.73
N LYS A 169 14.58 10.22 -4.65
CA LYS A 169 13.35 11.02 -4.58
C LYS A 169 12.08 10.19 -4.77
N GLU A 170 12.10 9.19 -5.64
CA GLU A 170 11.00 8.24 -5.82
C GLU A 170 10.83 7.40 -4.54
N LEU A 171 11.94 7.03 -3.91
CA LEU A 171 11.98 6.34 -2.63
C LEU A 171 11.49 7.21 -1.48
N ASP A 172 11.84 8.50 -1.46
CA ASP A 172 11.37 9.50 -0.50
C ASP A 172 9.90 9.80 -0.72
N LYS A 173 9.42 9.95 -1.97
CA LYS A 173 7.99 10.02 -2.30
C LYS A 173 7.27 8.77 -1.84
N LEU A 174 7.82 7.59 -2.10
CA LEU A 174 7.30 6.34 -1.58
C LEU A 174 7.35 6.34 -0.06
N ASN A 175 8.32 6.98 0.60
CA ASN A 175 8.43 7.06 2.05
C ASN A 175 7.41 8.04 2.66
N GLU A 176 7.15 9.17 2.02
CA GLU A 176 6.13 10.15 2.38
C GLU A 176 4.72 9.61 2.09
N GLN A 177 4.54 8.91 0.96
CA GLN A 177 3.33 8.15 0.66
C GLN A 177 3.23 6.86 1.49
N SER A 178 4.34 6.38 2.07
CA SER A 178 4.45 5.25 2.99
C SER A 178 4.78 5.68 4.42
N GLU A 179 4.28 6.82 4.89
CA GLU A 179 3.57 6.68 6.15
C GLU A 179 2.48 5.65 5.85
N ILE A 180 2.73 4.41 6.27
CA ILE A 180 1.99 3.18 5.95
C ILE A 180 0.61 3.21 6.63
N ASN A 181 -0.09 4.30 6.40
CA ASN A 181 -1.27 4.77 7.06
C ASN A 181 -2.35 4.65 6.00
N SER A 182 -2.78 3.41 5.77
CA SER A 182 -3.80 3.09 4.81
C SER A 182 -5.09 2.75 5.54
N ILE A 183 -6.20 3.17 4.94
CA ILE A 183 -7.54 2.99 5.48
C ILE A 183 -8.41 2.36 4.40
N GLN A 184 -9.12 1.30 4.76
CA GLN A 184 -10.11 0.67 3.90
C GLN A 184 -11.42 0.52 4.65
N VAL A 185 -12.51 0.59 3.91
CA VAL A 185 -13.86 0.36 4.43
C VAL A 185 -14.58 -0.62 3.50
N PHE A 186 -15.25 -1.58 4.10
CA PHE A 186 -15.97 -2.64 3.43
C PHE A 186 -17.38 -2.74 4.01
N SER A 187 -18.26 -3.33 3.22
CA SER A 187 -19.62 -3.65 3.62
C SER A 187 -19.94 -5.06 3.13
N ASP A 188 -20.77 -5.79 3.88
CA ASP A 188 -21.29 -7.09 3.44
C ASP A 188 -22.14 -6.96 2.16
N LYS A 189 -22.86 -5.84 2.02
CA LYS A 189 -23.75 -5.50 0.90
C LYS A 189 -23.63 -4.01 0.57
N LEU A 190 -23.96 -3.62 -0.66
CA LEU A 190 -24.04 -2.20 -1.03
C LEU A 190 -25.48 -1.69 -1.09
N GLU A 191 -26.44 -2.61 -1.01
CA GLU A 191 -27.87 -2.31 -1.05
C GLU A 191 -28.60 -3.08 0.07
N VAL A 192 -29.45 -2.38 0.81
CA VAL A 192 -30.20 -2.93 1.95
C VAL A 192 -31.62 -2.39 1.98
N LEU A 193 -32.56 -3.17 2.49
CA LEU A 193 -33.93 -2.71 2.68
C LEU A 193 -33.99 -1.68 3.81
N LYS A 194 -34.95 -0.77 3.72
CA LYS A 194 -35.30 0.14 4.83
C LYS A 194 -35.43 -0.66 6.14
N ASP A 195 -34.83 -0.12 7.19
CA ASP A 195 -34.78 -0.69 8.54
C ASP A 195 -34.03 -2.02 8.71
N ALA A 196 -33.45 -2.59 7.65
CA ALA A 196 -32.60 -3.77 7.78
C ALA A 196 -31.17 -3.36 8.17
N PRO A 197 -30.55 -4.05 9.14
CA PRO A 197 -29.19 -3.76 9.55
C PRO A 197 -28.17 -4.27 8.53
N ILE A 198 -27.05 -3.58 8.43
CA ILE A 198 -25.92 -3.91 7.54
C ILE A 198 -24.61 -3.81 8.32
N LYS A 199 -23.68 -4.74 8.10
CA LYS A 199 -22.38 -4.72 8.76
C LYS A 199 -21.35 -4.01 7.89
N LEU A 200 -20.68 -3.03 8.48
CA LEU A 200 -19.58 -2.29 7.90
C LEU A 200 -18.30 -2.61 8.66
N TRP A 201 -17.21 -2.76 7.93
CA TRP A 201 -15.88 -3.03 8.48
C TRP A 201 -14.90 -1.99 8.02
N GLY A 202 -14.16 -1.44 8.97
CA GLY A 202 -13.13 -0.45 8.75
C GLY A 202 -11.80 -1.05 9.18
N PHE A 203 -10.80 -0.94 8.31
CA PHE A 203 -9.44 -1.35 8.61
C PHE A 203 -8.53 -0.16 8.47
N SER A 204 -7.73 0.09 9.50
CA SER A 204 -6.61 1.00 9.41
C SER A 204 -5.33 0.29 9.81
N THR A 205 -4.22 0.68 9.20
CA THR A 205 -2.88 0.27 9.62
C THR A 205 -2.22 1.32 10.51
N LEU A 206 -2.99 2.33 10.92
CA LEU A 206 -2.51 3.43 11.74
C LEU A 206 -2.31 2.94 13.18
N SER A 207 -1.06 2.98 13.65
CA SER A 207 -0.72 2.55 15.01
C SER A 207 -1.32 3.49 16.06
N ASN A 208 -1.91 2.90 17.12
CA ASN A 208 -2.59 3.59 18.22
C ASN A 208 -3.62 4.63 17.74
N ALA A 209 -4.40 4.28 16.72
CA ALA A 209 -5.42 5.15 16.17
C ALA A 209 -6.75 5.06 16.95
N ASN A 210 -7.38 6.21 17.13
CA ASN A 210 -8.81 6.28 17.44
C ASN A 210 -9.59 6.08 16.13
N GLU A 211 -10.34 4.98 16.08
CA GLU A 211 -11.10 4.54 14.92
C GLU A 211 -12.60 4.68 15.15
N GLY A 212 -13.35 5.09 14.12
CA GLY A 212 -14.80 5.14 14.19
C GLY A 212 -15.47 5.42 12.85
N PHE A 213 -16.77 5.16 12.82
CA PHE A 213 -17.64 5.39 11.68
C PHE A 213 -18.47 6.66 11.91
N TYR A 214 -18.59 7.47 10.86
CA TYR A 214 -19.23 8.76 10.89
C TYR A 214 -20.31 8.84 9.82
N ASN A 215 -21.42 9.52 10.12
CA ASN A 215 -22.47 9.81 9.15
C ASN A 215 -22.12 11.05 8.30
N GLU A 216 -23.01 11.41 7.37
CA GLU A 216 -22.87 12.58 6.49
C GLU A 216 -22.79 13.91 7.27
N ALA A 217 -23.38 13.96 8.47
CA ALA A 217 -23.33 15.10 9.38
C ALA A 217 -22.06 15.11 10.27
N ASN A 218 -21.11 14.20 10.04
CA ASN A 218 -19.89 14.00 10.84
C ASN A 218 -20.12 13.57 12.30
N GLU A 219 -21.27 12.98 12.60
CA GLU A 219 -21.57 12.41 13.91
C GLU A 219 -21.08 10.97 13.97
N ILE A 220 -20.56 10.55 15.13
CA ILE A 220 -20.12 9.17 15.34
C ILE A 220 -21.33 8.24 15.39
N ILE A 221 -21.32 7.25 14.50
CA ILE A 221 -22.30 6.15 14.47
C ILE A 221 -21.81 4.99 15.35
N ALA A 222 -20.51 4.68 15.27
CA ALA A 222 -19.89 3.60 16.03
C ALA A 222 -18.39 3.84 16.23
N SER A 223 -17.85 3.41 17.38
CA SER A 223 -16.42 3.41 17.67
C SER A 223 -15.80 2.04 17.43
N GLY A 224 -14.62 1.99 16.82
CA GLY A 224 -13.89 0.76 16.49
C GLY A 224 -14.00 0.35 15.02
N SER A 225 -13.58 -0.88 14.73
CA SER A 225 -13.41 -1.42 13.36
C SER A 225 -14.66 -2.06 12.76
N VAL A 226 -15.76 -2.17 13.53
CA VAL A 226 -17.02 -2.76 13.08
C VAL A 226 -18.18 -1.84 13.42
N CYS A 227 -19.09 -1.62 12.47
CA CYS A 227 -20.31 -0.85 12.66
C CYS A 227 -21.51 -1.63 12.14
N LEU A 228 -22.57 -1.72 12.96
CA LEU A 228 -23.87 -2.20 12.51
C LEU A 228 -24.73 -0.99 12.14
N PHE A 229 -24.80 -0.68 10.85
CA PHE A 229 -25.56 0.46 10.34
C PHE A 229 -27.01 0.07 10.08
N LYS A 230 -27.95 0.97 10.36
CA LYS A 230 -29.36 0.84 10.04
C LYS A 230 -29.90 2.23 9.71
N SER A 231 -30.76 2.32 8.69
CA SER A 231 -31.39 3.57 8.29
C SER A 231 -32.89 3.37 8.00
N ASP A 232 -33.68 4.33 8.45
CA ASP A 232 -35.12 4.45 8.26
C ASP A 232 -35.47 5.25 6.98
N LYS A 233 -34.50 5.95 6.40
CA LYS A 233 -34.67 6.79 5.22
C LYS A 233 -34.20 6.06 3.96
N VAL A 234 -35.07 6.00 2.96
CA VAL A 234 -34.76 5.45 1.63
C VAL A 234 -33.88 6.45 0.89
N GLY A 235 -32.80 5.97 0.27
CA GLY A 235 -31.82 6.81 -0.41
C GLY A 235 -30.39 6.29 -0.26
N LYS A 236 -29.44 7.05 -0.80
CA LYS A 236 -28.01 6.76 -0.65
C LYS A 236 -27.52 7.40 0.64
N HIS A 237 -26.82 6.63 1.46
CA HIS A 237 -26.21 7.07 2.72
C HIS A 237 -24.70 6.89 2.61
N THR A 238 -23.96 7.98 2.72
CA THR A 238 -22.50 7.93 2.76
C THR A 238 -22.00 7.83 4.19
N ILE A 239 -21.21 6.80 4.46
CA ILE A 239 -20.62 6.53 5.76
C ILE A 239 -19.11 6.63 5.63
N THR A 240 -18.49 7.41 6.50
CA THR A 240 -17.04 7.63 6.50
C THR A 240 -16.41 6.91 7.67
N PHE A 241 -15.51 5.96 7.40
CA PHE A 241 -14.62 5.41 8.39
C PHE A 241 -13.42 6.35 8.55
N ARG A 242 -13.10 6.72 9.80
CA ARG A 242 -11.95 7.58 10.13
C ARG A 242 -11.06 6.89 11.14
N ALA A 243 -9.75 7.00 10.91
CA ALA A 243 -8.72 6.58 11.83
C ALA A 243 -7.77 7.76 12.05
N SER A 244 -7.53 8.13 13.30
CA SER A 244 -6.66 9.27 13.63
C SER A 244 -5.78 8.99 14.82
N ASN A 245 -4.53 9.45 14.74
CA ASN A 245 -3.60 9.51 15.87
C ASN A 245 -3.06 10.93 16.03
N ASN A 246 -2.07 11.13 16.89
CA ASN A 246 -1.50 12.46 17.18
C ASN A 246 -0.78 13.10 15.98
N LYS A 247 -0.47 12.35 14.92
CA LYS A 247 0.33 12.80 13.77
C LYS A 247 -0.45 12.81 12.45
N THR A 248 -1.34 11.83 12.25
CA THR A 248 -1.93 11.54 10.95
C THR A 248 -3.43 11.26 11.09
N ARG A 249 -4.22 11.73 10.11
CA ARG A 249 -5.67 11.49 10.01
C ARG A 249 -6.00 10.87 8.67
N LEU A 250 -6.70 9.75 8.70
CA LEU A 250 -7.16 9.03 7.51
C LEU A 250 -8.68 8.94 7.50
N ALA A 251 -9.27 9.02 6.31
CA ALA A 251 -10.69 8.85 6.13
C ALA A 251 -10.98 8.12 4.81
N LYS A 252 -11.94 7.19 4.82
CA LYS A 252 -12.47 6.54 3.63
C LYS A 252 -13.98 6.42 3.74
N SER A 253 -14.67 6.72 2.65
CA SER A 253 -16.13 6.67 2.60
C SER A 253 -16.63 5.49 1.77
N ILE A 254 -17.77 4.93 2.19
CA ILE A 254 -18.58 3.97 1.45
C ILE A 254 -20.00 4.50 1.35
N THR A 255 -20.67 4.22 0.23
CA THR A 255 -22.06 4.62 0.03
C THR A 255 -22.94 3.39 0.03
N ILE A 256 -23.94 3.38 0.91
CA ILE A 256 -24.92 2.31 1.05
C ILE A 256 -26.26 2.79 0.47
N SER A 257 -26.85 2.00 -0.41
CA SER A 257 -28.16 2.27 -0.99
C SER A 257 -29.25 1.63 -0.13
N VAL A 258 -30.13 2.43 0.44
CA VAL A 258 -31.28 1.96 1.23
C VAL A 258 -32.53 2.03 0.37
N VAL A 259 -33.17 0.89 0.13
CA VAL A 259 -34.32 0.76 -0.79
C VAL A 259 -35.61 0.40 -0.03
N ALA A 260 -36.75 0.89 -0.52
CA ALA A 260 -38.05 0.58 0.06
C ALA A 260 -38.46 -0.87 -0.21
N ASN A 261 -39.12 -1.50 0.76
CA ASN A 261 -39.69 -2.83 0.59
C ASN A 261 -41.06 -2.77 -0.10
N LYS A 262 -41.06 -2.81 -1.44
CA LYS A 262 -42.28 -2.76 -2.28
C LYS A 262 -43.28 -3.90 -2.02
N LEU A 263 -42.87 -4.99 -1.36
CA LEU A 263 -43.76 -6.12 -1.03
C LEU A 263 -44.60 -5.86 0.23
N LYS A 264 -44.11 -5.06 1.19
CA LYS A 264 -44.88 -4.67 2.38
C LYS A 264 -45.88 -3.55 2.11
N GLU A 265 -45.63 -2.72 1.10
CA GLU A 265 -46.54 -1.63 0.70
C GLU A 265 -47.84 -2.15 0.05
N ARG A 266 -47.86 -3.39 -0.45
CA ARG A 266 -49.05 -3.99 -1.07
C ARG A 266 -50.00 -4.66 -0.08
N THR A 267 -49.59 -4.83 1.18
CA THR A 267 -50.35 -5.55 2.22
C THR A 267 -50.74 -4.66 3.40
N SER A 268 -50.44 -3.36 3.34
CA SER A 268 -50.88 -2.36 4.32
C SER A 268 -52.06 -1.57 3.80
#